data_AF-A0A8E2BBW4-F1
#
_entry.id   AF-A0A8E2BBW4-F1
#
_cell.length_a   1.000
_cell.length_b   1.000
_cell.length_c   1.000
_cell.angle_alpha   90.00
_cell.angle_beta   90.00
_cell.angle_gamma   90.00
#
_symmetry.space_group_name_H-M   'P 1'
#
loop_
_entity.id
_entity.type
_entity.pdbx_description
1 polymer ?
#
loop_
_entity_poly.entity_id
_entity_poly.type
_entity_poly.pdbx_seq_one_letter_code
_entity_poly.pdbx_strand_id
1 'polypeptide(L)' 'MAEGVGTVEACRIVGVGRRTGHRWRHGRPSRAGANARPAPARPGPGSDRFLSVEERIAIADGLA' A
#
# COMPACT_ATOMS: atom_id res chain seq x y z
N MET A 1 -1.56 33.09 -7.09
CA MET A 1 -0.98 32.29 -8.19
C MET A 1 -0.07 31.25 -7.54
N ALA A 2 -0.35 29.95 -7.67
CA ALA A 2 0.57 28.94 -7.17
C ALA A 2 1.65 28.74 -8.22
N GLU A 3 2.82 29.35 -8.01
CA GLU A 3 3.98 29.15 -8.88
C GLU A 3 4.55 27.77 -8.57
N GLY A 4 4.05 26.75 -9.27
CA GLY A 4 4.54 25.39 -9.12
C GLY A 4 5.94 25.26 -9.70
N VAL A 5 6.81 24.51 -9.03
CA VAL A 5 8.13 24.14 -9.57
C VAL A 5 7.97 23.17 -10.74
N GLY A 6 8.81 23.33 -11.76
CA GLY A 6 8.88 22.42 -12.90
C GLY A 6 9.29 21.00 -12.45
N THR A 7 8.93 19.98 -13.23
CA THR A 7 9.22 18.57 -12.88
C THR A 7 10.70 18.30 -12.61
N VAL A 8 11.59 18.93 -13.40
CA VAL A 8 13.04 18.74 -13.29
C VAL A 8 13.56 19.36 -11.99
N GLU A 9 13.10 20.56 -11.66
CA GLU A 9 13.46 21.25 -10.43
C GLU A 9 12.92 20.51 -9.21
N ALA A 10 11.67 20.06 -9.25
CA ALA A 10 11.09 19.19 -8.23
C ALA A 10 11.94 17.92 -8.00
N CYS A 11 12.41 17.27 -9.08
CA CYS A 11 13.29 16.10 -8.97
C CYS A 11 14.63 16.43 -8.31
N ARG A 12 15.22 17.60 -8.61
CA ARG A 12 16.46 18.07 -7.98
C ARG A 12 16.27 18.37 -6.50
N ILE A 13 15.21 19.08 -6.14
CA ILE A 13 14.86 19.39 -4.73
C ILE A 13 14.73 18.12 -3.91
N VAL A 14 14.09 17.09 -4.47
CA VAL A 14 13.85 15.81 -3.80
C VAL A 14 15.07 14.85 -3.87
N GLY A 15 16.07 15.15 -4.71
CA GLY A 15 17.25 14.31 -4.87
C GLY A 15 16.98 13.00 -5.64
N VAL A 16 16.01 12.99 -6.56
CA VAL A 16 15.64 11.82 -7.36
C VAL A 16 15.91 12.03 -8.85
N GLY A 17 16.23 10.94 -9.56
CA GLY A 17 16.34 10.98 -11.01
C GLY A 17 15.00 11.24 -11.70
N ARG A 18 15.03 11.84 -12.89
CA ARG A 18 13.82 12.20 -13.69
C ARG A 18 12.86 11.02 -13.89
N ARG A 19 13.38 9.81 -14.13
CA ARG A 19 12.56 8.58 -14.30
C ARG A 19 11.79 8.20 -13.04
N THR A 20 12.41 8.40 -11.87
CA THR A 20 11.79 8.13 -10.56
C THR A 20 10.73 9.20 -10.25
N GLY A 21 11.06 10.48 -10.44
CA GLY A 21 10.10 11.57 -10.23
C GLY A 21 8.89 11.48 -11.14
N HIS A 22 9.06 11.09 -12.40
CA HIS A 22 7.94 10.85 -13.32
C HIS A 22 7.05 9.69 -12.84
N ARG A 23 7.63 8.62 -12.31
CA ARG A 23 6.87 7.50 -11.72
C ARG A 23 6.15 7.90 -10.44
N TRP A 24 6.70 8.80 -9.64
CA TRP A 24 6.04 9.29 -8.43
C TRP A 24 4.87 10.19 -8.77
N ARG A 25 5.05 11.11 -9.72
CA ARG A 25 4.00 12.04 -10.16
C ARG A 25 2.85 11.36 -10.88
N HIS A 26 3.15 10.48 -11.83
CA HIS A 26 2.14 9.86 -12.70
C HIS A 26 1.76 8.45 -12.25
N GLY A 27 2.31 7.98 -11.13
CA GLY A 27 2.21 6.59 -10.71
C GLY A 27 2.98 5.64 -11.62
N ARG A 28 2.81 4.33 -11.36
CA ARG A 28 3.19 3.31 -12.35
C ARG A 28 2.08 3.25 -13.39
N PRO A 29 2.40 3.18 -14.71
CA PRO A 29 1.41 2.74 -15.67
C PRO A 29 0.89 1.40 -15.17
N SER A 30 -0.44 1.30 -15.03
CA SER A 30 -1.07 0.06 -14.58
C SER A 30 -0.64 -1.03 -15.55
N ARG A 31 0.15 -2.00 -15.07
CA ARG A 31 0.20 -3.30 -15.72
C ARG A 31 -1.07 -4.03 -15.34
N ALA A 32 -2.23 -3.52 -15.78
CA ALA A 32 -3.47 -4.26 -15.65
C ALA A 32 -3.23 -5.64 -16.26
N GLY A 33 -3.20 -6.68 -15.42
CA GLY A 33 -2.92 -8.06 -15.81
C GLY A 33 -1.56 -8.66 -15.39
N ALA A 34 -0.50 -7.89 -15.12
CA ALA A 34 0.81 -8.51 -14.84
C ALA A 34 1.14 -8.68 -13.34
N ASN A 35 0.42 -7.97 -12.46
CA ASN A 35 0.56 -8.04 -11.01
C ASN A 35 -0.81 -8.06 -10.31
N ALA A 36 -1.79 -8.74 -10.89
CA ALA A 36 -3.00 -9.07 -10.14
C ALA A 36 -2.55 -10.05 -9.04
N ARG A 37 -2.25 -9.54 -7.84
CA ARG A 37 -2.14 -10.39 -6.67
C ARG A 37 -3.44 -11.20 -6.61
N PRO A 38 -3.40 -12.53 -6.44
CA PRO A 38 -4.63 -13.28 -6.25
C PRO A 38 -5.39 -12.62 -5.10
N ALA A 39 -6.72 -12.52 -5.24
CA ALA A 39 -7.56 -12.07 -4.15
C ALA A 39 -7.18 -12.87 -2.89
N PRO A 40 -7.09 -12.22 -1.71
CA PRO A 40 -6.70 -12.94 -0.50
C PRO A 40 -7.66 -14.13 -0.33
N ALA A 41 -7.08 -15.34 -0.25
CA ALA A 41 -7.86 -16.54 0.00
C ALA A 41 -8.64 -16.32 1.31
N ARG A 42 -9.91 -16.71 1.32
CA ARG A 42 -10.72 -16.67 2.55
C ARG A 42 -9.97 -17.46 3.62
N PRO A 43 -9.78 -16.90 4.84
CA PRO A 43 -9.08 -17.63 5.89
C PRO A 43 -9.77 -18.97 6.11
N GLY A 44 -8.99 -20.05 6.12
CA GLY A 44 -9.47 -21.38 6.47
C GLY A 44 -9.94 -21.42 7.93
N PRO A 45 -10.60 -22.51 8.36
CA PRO A 45 -10.98 -22.67 9.77
C PRO A 45 -9.76 -22.44 10.66
N GLY A 46 -9.95 -21.64 11.73
CA GLY A 46 -8.89 -21.30 12.67
C GLY A 46 -8.26 -22.56 13.27
N SER A 47 -6.94 -22.55 13.44
CA SER A 47 -6.24 -23.62 14.15
C SER A 47 -6.51 -23.50 15.64
N ASP A 48 -6.85 -24.61 16.32
CA ASP A 48 -7.04 -24.66 17.78
C ASP A 48 -5.80 -24.21 18.59
N ARG A 49 -4.66 -24.06 17.94
CA ARG A 49 -3.42 -23.54 18.56
C ARG A 49 -3.40 -22.01 18.69
N PHE A 50 -4.24 -21.30 17.94
CA PHE A 50 -4.23 -19.84 17.90
C PHE A 50 -5.64 -19.28 18.09
N LEU A 51 -5.72 -18.13 18.76
CA LEU A 51 -6.98 -17.41 18.92
C LEU A 51 -7.59 -17.06 17.56
N SER A 52 -8.89 -17.28 17.42
CA SER A 52 -9.72 -16.79 16.33
C SER A 52 -9.71 -15.26 16.25
N VAL A 53 -10.22 -14.72 15.14
CA VAL A 53 -10.34 -13.26 14.97
C VAL A 53 -11.24 -12.68 16.06
N GLU A 54 -12.34 -13.38 16.33
CA GLU A 54 -13.36 -13.05 17.31
C GLU A 54 -12.78 -13.01 18.73
N GLU A 55 -12.00 -14.03 19.11
CA GLU A 55 -11.34 -14.07 20.42
C GLU A 55 -10.33 -12.92 20.59
N ARG A 56 -9.56 -12.58 19.55
CA ARG A 56 -8.62 -11.45 19.61
C ARG A 56 -9.34 -10.11 19.76
N ILE A 57 -10.49 -9.94 19.10
CA ILE A 57 -11.32 -8.73 19.22
C ILE A 57 -11.88 -8.62 20.64
N ALA A 58 -12.43 -9.71 21.19
CA ALA A 58 -12.96 -9.73 22.55
C ALA A 58 -11.90 -9.36 23.60
N ILE A 59 -10.67 -9.86 23.46
CA ILE A 59 -9.55 -9.47 24.34
C ILE A 59 -9.21 -7.99 24.19
N ALA A 60 -9.15 -7.47 22.96
CA ALA A 60 -8.84 -6.07 22.70
C ALA A 60 -9.91 -5.12 23.28
N ASP A 61 -11.17 -5.55 23.25
CA ASP A 61 -12.31 -4.84 23.83
C ASP A 61 -12.46 -5.05 25.35
N GLY A 62 -11.62 -5.90 25.96
CA GLY A 62 -11.64 -6.18 27.41
C GLY A 62 -12.83 -7.04 27.87
N LEU A 63 -13.39 -7.83 26.96
CA LEU A 63 -14.55 -8.71 27.19
C LEU A 63 -14.18 -10.16 27.49
N ALA A 64 -12.88 -10.44 27.71
CA ALA A 64 -12.32 -11.76 27.97
C ALA A 64 -12.07 -12.01 29.46
#